data_AF-A0A2A2IFP8-F1
#
_entry.id   AF-A0A2A2IFP8-F1
#
_cell.length_a   1.000
_cell.length_b   1.000
_cell.length_c   1.000
_cell.angle_alpha   90.00
_cell.angle_beta   90.00
_cell.angle_gamma   90.00
#
_symmetry.space_group_name_H-M   'P 1'
#
loop_
_entity.id
_entity.type
_entity.pdbx_description
1 polymer ?
#
loop_
_entity_poly.entity_id
_entity_poly.type
_entity_poly.pdbx_seq_one_letter_code
_entity_poly.pdbx_strand_id
1 'polypeptide(L)' 'MNNNIKVALFIKNGGQDSIVLPKELMFDLATNIRENGSEFVHLSSGRSLEVTGILITGSDFHKEERVIVAGVNKDDE' A
#
# COMPACT_ATOMS: atom_id res chain seq x y z
N MET A 1 17.52 -3.15 -14.52
CA MET A 1 16.07 -3.34 -14.75
C MET A 1 15.33 -2.36 -13.85
N ASN A 2 14.28 -1.71 -14.35
CA ASN A 2 13.56 -0.71 -13.55
C ASN A 2 12.75 -1.46 -12.48
N ASN A 3 13.21 -1.44 -11.22
CA ASN A 3 12.68 -2.28 -10.14
C ASN A 3 11.50 -1.62 -9.40
N ASN A 4 10.84 -0.66 -10.06
CA ASN A 4 9.75 0.12 -9.50
C ASN A 4 8.40 -0.43 -9.96
N ILE A 5 7.39 -0.28 -9.12
CA ILE A 5 6.02 -0.72 -9.36
C ILE A 5 5.04 0.42 -9.05
N LYS A 6 3.98 0.52 -9.84
CA LYS A 6 2.90 1.48 -9.58
C LYS A 6 1.84 0.83 -8.70
N VAL A 7 1.55 1.46 -7.57
CA VAL A 7 0.53 1.02 -6.63
C VAL A 7 -0.48 2.11 -6.37
N ALA A 8 -1.72 1.71 -6.13
CA ALA A 8 -2.74 2.52 -5.50
C ALA A 8 -2.68 2.30 -3.99
N LEU A 9 -2.68 3.39 -3.21
CA LEU A 9 -2.73 3.38 -1.75
C LEU A 9 -4.15 3.70 -1.31
N PHE A 10 -4.67 2.95 -0.33
CA PHE A 10 -5.93 3.26 0.34
C PHE A 10 -5.62 4.00 1.64
N ILE A 11 -6.09 5.25 1.75
CA ILE A 11 -5.74 6.14 2.86
C ILE A 11 -6.67 5.89 4.04
N LYS A 12 -6.13 5.86 5.25
CA LYS A 12 -6.92 5.78 6.49
C LYS A 12 -7.81 7.02 6.60
N ASN A 13 -9.09 6.80 6.88
CA ASN A 13 -10.17 7.82 6.84
C ASN A 13 -10.65 8.20 5.42
N GLY A 14 -10.28 7.43 4.40
CA GLY A 14 -10.85 7.51 3.06
C GLY A 14 -9.95 8.21 2.04
N GLY A 15 -10.24 7.93 0.77
CA GLY A 15 -9.46 8.42 -0.36
C GLY A 15 -8.44 7.41 -0.89
N GLN A 16 -7.84 7.77 -2.01
CA GLN A 16 -6.86 6.95 -2.71
C GLN A 16 -5.78 7.86 -3.31
N ASP A 17 -4.52 7.42 -3.25
CA ASP A 17 -3.42 8.05 -3.98
C ASP A 17 -2.71 7.00 -4.85
N SER A 18 -1.99 7.42 -5.89
CA SER A 18 -1.23 6.52 -6.76
C SER A 18 0.23 6.89 -6.74
N ILE A 19 1.07 5.94 -6.33
CA ILE A 19 2.51 6.16 -6.19
C ILE A 19 3.31 5.12 -6.95
N VAL A 20 4.57 5.46 -7.20
CA VAL A 20 5.57 4.54 -7.74
C VAL A 20 6.62 4.31 -6.66
N LEU A 21 6.86 3.05 -6.32
CA LEU A 21 7.83 2.66 -5.29
C LEU A 21 8.67 1.46 -5.76
N PRO A 22 9.88 1.26 -5.23
CA PRO A 22 10.66 0.04 -5.43
C PRO A 22 9.88 -1.21 -4.97
N LYS A 23 9.90 -2.29 -5.75
CA LYS A 23 9.18 -3.54 -5.43
C LYS A 23 9.50 -4.11 -4.06
N GLU A 24 10.72 -3.94 -3.57
CA GLU A 24 11.13 -4.38 -2.23
C GLU A 24 10.33 -3.66 -1.13
N LEU A 25 10.16 -2.34 -1.24
CA LEU A 25 9.37 -1.56 -0.29
C LEU A 25 7.87 -1.90 -0.33
N MET A 26 7.39 -2.50 -1.42
CA MET A 26 6.00 -2.96 -1.54
C MET A 26 5.69 -4.07 -0.53
N PHE A 27 6.62 -5.02 -0.39
CA PHE A 27 6.47 -6.15 0.52
C PHE A 27 6.53 -5.72 1.98
N ASP A 28 7.44 -4.81 2.31
CA ASP A 28 7.55 -4.24 3.66
C ASP A 28 6.28 -3.48 4.03
N LEU A 29 5.79 -2.63 3.11
CA LEU A 29 4.54 -1.88 3.30
C LEU A 29 3.35 -2.81 3.48
N ALA A 30 3.20 -3.83 2.63
CA ALA A 30 2.15 -4.84 2.76
C ALA A 30 2.21 -5.58 4.11
N THR A 31 3.42 -5.96 4.55
CA THR A 31 3.64 -6.69 5.80
C THR A 31 3.27 -5.84 7.00
N ASN A 32 3.71 -4.59 7.03
CA ASN A 32 3.39 -3.67 8.13
C ASN A 32 1.90 -3.36 8.20
N ILE A 33 1.23 -3.13 7.06
CA ILE A 33 -0.23 -2.94 7.05
C ILE A 33 -0.93 -4.21 7.56
N ARG A 34 -0.46 -5.42 7.19
CA ARG A 34 -1.04 -6.69 7.67
C ARG A 34 -0.93 -6.85 9.18
N GLU A 35 0.22 -6.45 9.73
CA GLU A 35 0.52 -6.65 11.16
C GLU A 35 -0.10 -5.56 12.04
N ASN A 36 -0.12 -4.33 11.56
CA ASN A 36 -0.52 -3.15 12.34
C ASN A 36 -1.90 -2.57 11.94
N GLY A 37 -2.49 -3.05 10.85
CA GLY A 37 -3.72 -2.51 10.25
C GLY A 37 -3.51 -1.26 9.40
N SER A 38 -2.40 -0.54 9.59
CA SER A 38 -2.00 0.63 8.79
C SER A 38 -0.50 0.92 8.86
N GLU A 39 0.01 1.71 7.92
CA GLU A 39 1.41 2.17 7.84
C GLU A 39 1.49 3.62 7.32
N PHE A 40 2.52 4.39 7.69
CA PHE A 40 2.77 5.71 7.15
C PHE A 40 3.68 5.65 5.92
N VAL A 41 3.21 6.21 4.80
CA VAL A 41 3.99 6.39 3.58
C VAL A 41 4.40 7.86 3.45
N HIS A 42 5.71 8.11 3.44
CA HIS A 42 6.29 9.43 3.26
C HIS A 42 6.64 9.67 1.79
N LEU A 43 5.96 10.62 1.16
CA LEU A 43 6.14 10.97 -0.25
C LEU A 43 7.22 12.02 -0.43
N SER A 44 7.89 12.02 -1.58
CA SER A 44 8.90 13.02 -1.96
C SER A 44 8.35 14.46 -2.00
N SER A 45 7.03 14.62 -2.09
CA SER A 45 6.36 15.92 -1.97
C SER A 45 6.33 16.48 -0.54
N GLY A 46 6.90 15.76 0.44
CA GLY A 46 6.82 16.10 1.88
C GLY A 46 5.49 15.73 2.54
N ARG A 47 4.57 15.09 1.81
CA ARG A 47 3.30 14.59 2.37
C ARG A 47 3.53 13.25 3.05
N SER A 48 2.85 13.01 4.17
CA SER A 48 2.80 11.71 4.82
C SER A 48 1.37 11.21 4.81
N LEU A 49 1.15 9.97 4.38
CA LEU A 49 -0.18 9.35 4.29
C LEU A 49 -0.21 8.12 5.16
N GLU A 50 -1.15 8.05 6.09
CA GLU A 50 -1.45 6.79 6.77
C GLU A 50 -2.33 5.95 5.84
N VAL A 51 -1.91 4.73 5.54
CA VAL A 51 -2.56 3.85 4.57
C VAL A 51 -2.98 2.54 5.22
N THR A 52 -4.15 2.04 4.84
CA THR A 52 -4.73 0.78 5.34
C THR A 52 -4.71 -0.34 4.32
N GLY A 53 -4.23 -0.07 3.11
CA GLY A 53 -4.12 -1.06 2.05
C GLY A 53 -3.36 -0.55 0.83
N ILE A 54 -2.93 -1.49 0.00
CA ILE A 54 -2.29 -1.23 -1.29
C ILE A 54 -2.89 -2.11 -2.37
N LEU A 55 -2.90 -1.63 -3.62
CA LEU A 55 -3.29 -2.39 -4.80
C LEU A 55 -2.23 -2.19 -5.89
N ILE A 56 -1.67 -3.28 -6.38
CA ILE A 56 -0.77 -3.26 -7.55
C ILE A 56 -1.59 -2.90 -8.79
N THR A 57 -1.12 -1.93 -9.58
CA THR A 57 -1.82 -1.45 -10.79
C THR A 57 -0.96 -1.59 -12.05
N GLY A 58 -1.59 -1.69 -13.22
CA GLY A 58 -0.92 -1.73 -14.53
C GLY A 58 -0.59 -3.13 -15.04
N SER A 59 0.27 -3.24 -16.06
CA SER A 59 0.67 -4.53 -16.67
C SER A 59 1.39 -5.47 -15.70
N ASP A 60 1.91 -4.93 -14.59
CA ASP A 60 2.52 -5.70 -13.49
C ASP A 60 1.48 -6.45 -12.64
N PHE A 61 0.18 -6.19 -12.84
CA PHE A 61 -0.94 -6.88 -12.18
C PHE A 61 -1.02 -8.40 -12.51
N HIS A 62 -0.34 -8.85 -13.56
CA HIS A 62 -0.49 -10.22 -14.10
C HIS A 62 0.55 -11.24 -13.63
N LYS A 63 1.42 -10.94 -12.66
CA LYS A 63 2.51 -11.85 -12.28
C LYS A 63 2.61 -12.09 -10.78
N GLU A 64 1.53 -12.61 -10.22
CA GLU A 64 1.51 -13.19 -8.87
C GLU A 64 1.27 -12.14 -7.77
N GLU A 65 0.43 -12.53 -6.81
CA GLU A 65 0.21 -11.83 -5.54
C GLU A 65 -0.73 -10.61 -5.59
N ARG A 66 -2.03 -10.92 -5.40
CA ARG A 66 -2.98 -9.95 -4.86
C ARG A 66 -2.72 -9.81 -3.37
N VAL A 67 -2.12 -8.71 -2.93
CA VAL A 67 -2.09 -8.36 -1.52
C VAL A 67 -3.20 -7.35 -1.25
N ILE A 68 -4.35 -7.83 -0.79
CA ILE A 68 -5.39 -6.99 -0.22
C ILE A 68 -5.27 -7.16 1.29
N VAL A 69 -4.65 -6.20 1.95
CA VAL A 69 -4.77 -6.06 3.39
C VAL A 69 -5.87 -5.05 3.63
N ALA A 70 -6.99 -5.51 4.18
CA ALA A 70 -7.96 -4.65 4.82
C ALA A 70 -7.77 -4.88 6.32
N GLY A 71 -7.18 -3.90 7.03
CA GLY A 71 -7.17 -3.92 8.49
C GLY A 71 -8.61 -3.96 8.99
N VAL A 72 -8.99 -5.05 9.65
CA VAL A 72 -10.28 -5.14 10.35
C VAL A 72 -10.13 -4.32 11.63
N ASN A 73 -10.96 -3.30 11.83
CA ASN A 73 -11.08 -2.69 13.15
C ASN A 73 -11.52 -3.78 14.12
N LYS A 74 -10.73 -4.02 15.17
CA LYS A 74 -11.13 -4.92 16.28
C LYS A 74 -12.27 -4.35 17.15
N ASP A 75 -12.79 -3.18 16.78
CA ASP A 75 -13.84 -2.46 17.50
C ASP A 75 -15.23 -2.62 16.85
N ASP A 76 -15.37 -3.46 15.81
CA ASP A 76 -16.64 -3.76 15.13
C ASP A 76 -17.31 -5.09 15.62
N GLU A 77 -17.00 -5.56 16.85
CA GLU A 77 -17.75 -6.66 17.53
C GLU A 77 -18.93 -6.16 18.37
#